data_AF-A0A378L6S9-F1
#
_entry.id   AF-A0A378L6S9-F1
#
_cell.length_a   1.000
_cell.length_b   1.000
_cell.length_c   1.000
_cell.angle_alpha   90.00
_cell.angle_beta   90.00
_cell.angle_gamma   90.00
#
_symmetry.space_group_name_H-M   'P 1'
#
loop_
_entity.id
_entity.type
_entity.pdbx_description
1 polymer ?
#
loop_
_entity_poly.entity_id
_entity_poly.type
_entity_poly.pdbx_seq_one_letter_code
_entity_poly.pdbx_strand_id
1 'polypeptide(L)'
;MKSKHFKPQPIPKTSEEAFDILSTTQDLDDISGILFRFKQLVNVERSVLTSHALQNSRVPNNQEFIDDLDARFNRLQKAVDDGKPYPTLYGDVCKVKDGISVILAYYQSQIKKEQPIASAYLRESLRRGTGELSTLISEISRNKHSTALDEKDSNILAKYTINSCAKSIMKDDVATIASIVQKPFLADHRDDPKFSYLK
;
A
#
# COMPACT_ATOMS: atom_id res chain seq x y z
N MET A 1 -26.01 -36.46 18.08
CA MET A 1 -25.66 -35.33 17.20
C MET A 1 -24.37 -35.68 16.46
N LYS A 2 -24.38 -35.80 15.12
CA LYS A 2 -23.15 -36.01 14.33
C LYS A 2 -22.44 -34.67 14.18
N SER A 3 -21.26 -34.52 14.79
CA SER A 3 -20.39 -33.37 14.53
C SER A 3 -20.00 -33.37 13.06
N LYS A 4 -20.45 -32.37 12.29
CA LYS A 4 -19.89 -32.11 10.95
C LYS A 4 -18.46 -31.63 11.15
N HIS A 5 -17.49 -32.53 10.99
CA HIS A 5 -16.09 -32.13 10.84
C HIS A 5 -15.99 -31.37 9.52
N PHE A 6 -15.82 -30.05 9.59
CA PHE A 6 -15.41 -29.27 8.44
C PHE A 6 -14.02 -29.77 8.03
N LYS A 7 -13.95 -30.49 6.91
CA LYS A 7 -12.66 -30.79 6.28
C LYS A 7 -12.06 -29.47 5.81
N PRO A 8 -10.77 -29.19 6.08
CA PRO A 8 -10.10 -28.04 5.50
C PRO A 8 -10.26 -28.10 3.98
N GLN A 9 -10.75 -27.03 3.37
CA GLN A 9 -10.74 -26.96 1.90
C GLN A 9 -9.29 -26.91 1.44
N PRO A 10 -8.93 -27.65 0.37
CA PRO A 10 -7.59 -27.55 -0.21
C PRO A 10 -7.33 -26.11 -0.65
N ILE A 11 -6.06 -25.70 -0.60
CA ILE A 11 -5.66 -24.39 -1.12
C ILE A 11 -5.86 -24.44 -2.63
N PRO A 12 -6.61 -23.49 -3.22
CA PRO A 12 -6.79 -23.44 -4.67
C PRO A 12 -5.45 -23.27 -5.37
N LYS A 13 -5.31 -23.88 -6.55
CA LYS A 13 -4.08 -23.81 -7.34
C LYS A 13 -3.62 -22.37 -7.64
N THR A 14 -4.57 -21.46 -7.85
CA THR A 14 -4.30 -20.02 -8.01
C THR A 14 -3.60 -19.40 -6.79
N SER A 15 -3.99 -19.79 -5.58
CA SER A 15 -3.39 -19.31 -4.34
C SER A 15 -2.02 -19.93 -4.09
N GLU A 16 -1.77 -21.17 -4.53
CA GLU A 16 -0.43 -21.76 -4.52
C GLU A 16 0.52 -21.02 -5.48
N GLU A 17 0.10 -20.83 -6.74
CA GLU A 17 0.92 -20.15 -7.75
C GLU A 17 1.23 -18.70 -7.38
N ALA A 18 0.23 -17.97 -6.86
CA ALA A 18 0.42 -16.61 -6.41
C ALA A 18 1.40 -16.54 -5.22
N PHE A 19 1.30 -17.51 -4.29
CA PHE A 19 2.24 -17.61 -3.17
C PHE A 19 3.67 -17.86 -3.66
N ASP A 20 3.87 -18.78 -4.59
CA ASP A 20 5.20 -19.08 -5.14
C ASP A 20 5.82 -17.85 -5.82
N ILE A 21 5.02 -17.10 -6.60
CA ILE A 21 5.47 -15.86 -7.25
C ILE A 21 5.81 -14.79 -6.21
N LEU A 22 4.95 -14.57 -5.22
CA LEU A 22 5.22 -13.58 -4.16
C LEU A 22 6.46 -13.94 -3.33
N SER A 23 6.71 -15.23 -3.10
CA SER A 23 7.85 -15.72 -2.32
C SER A 23 9.19 -15.63 -3.06
N THR A 24 9.16 -15.42 -4.37
CA THR A 24 10.36 -15.41 -5.24
C THR A 24 10.62 -14.07 -5.91
N THR A 25 9.80 -13.06 -5.63
CA THR A 25 9.89 -11.71 -6.22
C THR A 25 9.97 -10.64 -5.14
N GLN A 26 10.36 -9.43 -5.54
CA GLN A 26 10.42 -8.25 -4.66
C GLN A 26 9.06 -7.54 -4.54
N ASP A 27 7.98 -8.13 -5.08
CA ASP A 27 6.70 -7.44 -5.26
C ASP A 27 6.08 -6.97 -3.94
N LEU A 28 6.20 -7.75 -2.86
CA LEU A 28 5.69 -7.34 -1.55
C LEU A 28 6.46 -6.17 -0.94
N ASP A 29 7.78 -6.12 -1.12
CA ASP A 29 8.60 -5.02 -0.63
C ASP A 29 8.33 -3.74 -1.43
N ASP A 30 8.15 -3.85 -2.75
CA ASP A 30 7.73 -2.74 -3.59
C ASP A 30 6.35 -2.20 -3.17
N ILE A 31 5.38 -3.09 -2.94
CA ILE A 31 4.05 -2.71 -2.44
C ILE A 31 4.15 -2.05 -1.06
N SER A 32 4.92 -2.62 -0.14
CA SER A 32 5.15 -2.06 1.20
C SER A 32 5.65 -0.61 1.12
N GLY A 33 6.65 -0.37 0.26
CA GLY A 33 7.18 0.96 0.00
C GLY A 33 6.13 1.92 -0.55
N ILE A 34 5.34 1.48 -1.53
CA ILE A 34 4.25 2.28 -2.11
C ILE A 34 3.21 2.65 -1.05
N LEU A 35 2.77 1.68 -0.24
CA LEU A 35 1.77 1.89 0.82
C LEU A 35 2.30 2.87 1.88
N PHE A 36 3.54 2.71 2.29
CA PHE A 36 4.18 3.61 3.24
C PHE A 36 4.21 5.06 2.71
N ARG A 37 4.71 5.26 1.49
CA ARG A 37 4.79 6.60 0.87
C ARG A 37 3.40 7.20 0.63
N PHE A 38 2.44 6.40 0.19
CA PHE A 38 1.06 6.83 0.00
C PHE A 38 0.44 7.34 1.30
N LYS A 39 0.63 6.62 2.42
CA LYS A 39 0.14 7.05 3.75
C LYS A 39 0.73 8.39 4.20
N GLN A 40 1.94 8.74 3.75
CA GLN A 40 2.51 10.06 4.02
C GLN A 40 1.98 11.17 3.09
N LEU A 41 1.56 10.82 1.88
CA LEU A 41 1.14 11.75 0.82
C LEU A 41 -0.37 11.96 0.74
N VAL A 42 -1.16 11.07 1.31
CA VAL A 42 -2.62 11.19 1.36
C VAL A 42 -3.03 12.01 2.58
N ASN A 43 -3.94 12.94 2.37
CA ASN A 43 -4.70 13.54 3.46
C ASN A 43 -6.06 12.85 3.52
N VAL A 44 -6.33 12.07 4.56
CA VAL A 44 -7.54 11.23 4.69
C VAL A 44 -8.83 12.06 4.55
N GLU A 45 -8.84 13.30 5.03
CA GLU A 45 -10.03 14.15 5.02
C GLU A 45 -10.20 14.92 3.70
N ARG A 46 -9.10 15.39 3.12
CA ARG A 46 -9.09 16.33 1.98
C ARG A 46 -8.87 15.66 0.63
N SER A 47 -8.33 14.45 0.63
CA SER A 47 -8.03 13.72 -0.60
C SER A 47 -9.28 13.06 -1.16
N VAL A 48 -9.36 12.99 -2.48
CA VAL A 48 -10.39 12.23 -3.18
C VAL A 48 -9.72 11.03 -3.83
N LEU A 49 -10.02 9.84 -3.29
CA LEU A 49 -9.57 8.58 -3.85
C LEU A 49 -10.64 8.02 -4.79
N THR A 50 -10.21 7.48 -5.92
CA THR A 50 -11.11 6.94 -6.94
C THR A 50 -10.72 5.54 -7.38
N SER A 51 -11.71 4.66 -7.50
CA SER A 51 -11.57 3.29 -7.98
C SER A 51 -12.46 3.06 -9.20
N HIS A 52 -11.90 2.50 -10.27
CA HIS A 52 -12.67 2.09 -11.45
C HIS A 52 -13.63 0.93 -11.17
N ALA A 53 -13.43 0.20 -10.07
CA ALA A 53 -14.30 -0.91 -9.67
C ALA A 53 -15.60 -0.45 -8.98
N LEU A 54 -15.73 0.82 -8.61
CA LEU A 54 -16.90 1.37 -7.93
C LEU A 54 -17.85 2.06 -8.91
N GLN A 55 -19.16 1.87 -8.72
CA GLN A 55 -20.22 2.45 -9.57
C GLN A 55 -20.16 3.99 -9.61
N ASN A 56 -19.83 4.62 -8.48
CA ASN A 56 -19.67 6.08 -8.39
C ASN A 56 -18.20 6.53 -8.50
N SER A 57 -17.31 5.58 -8.78
CA SER A 57 -15.85 5.70 -8.83
C SER A 57 -15.15 6.31 -7.62
N ARG A 58 -15.85 6.87 -6.63
CA ARG A 58 -15.28 7.50 -5.44
C ARG A 58 -15.24 6.53 -4.27
N VAL A 59 -14.10 6.45 -3.60
CA VAL A 59 -13.96 5.75 -2.32
C VAL A 59 -14.71 6.56 -1.25
N PRO A 60 -15.69 5.96 -0.54
CA PRO A 60 -16.53 6.70 0.39
C PRO A 60 -15.78 7.10 1.67
N ASN A 61 -14.88 6.24 2.15
CA ASN A 61 -14.11 6.44 3.36
C ASN A 61 -12.64 6.11 3.08
N ASN A 62 -11.79 7.14 3.08
CA ASN A 62 -10.37 6.97 2.79
C ASN A 62 -9.64 6.19 3.89
N GLN A 63 -10.04 6.32 5.16
CA GLN A 63 -9.39 5.61 6.27
C GLN A 63 -9.70 4.11 6.18
N GLU A 64 -10.97 3.75 6.02
CA GLU A 64 -11.39 2.35 5.88
C GLU A 64 -10.73 1.68 4.67
N PHE A 65 -10.56 2.42 3.56
CA PHE A 65 -9.81 1.94 2.41
C PHE A 65 -8.34 1.65 2.74
N ILE A 66 -7.66 2.56 3.44
CA ILE A 66 -6.26 2.37 3.84
C ILE A 66 -6.14 1.17 4.79
N ASP A 67 -7.04 1.05 5.76
CA ASP A 67 -7.03 -0.01 6.76
C ASP A 67 -7.28 -1.39 6.12
N ASP A 68 -8.25 -1.51 5.20
CA ASP A 68 -8.50 -2.77 4.47
C ASP A 68 -7.31 -3.16 3.59
N LEU A 69 -6.68 -2.18 2.92
CA LEU A 69 -5.51 -2.42 2.08
C LEU A 69 -4.30 -2.88 2.91
N ASP A 70 -4.00 -2.22 4.03
CA ASP A 70 -2.94 -2.61 4.97
C ASP A 70 -3.23 -4.01 5.55
N ALA A 71 -4.48 -4.29 5.95
CA ALA A 71 -4.85 -5.60 6.50
C ALA A 71 -4.66 -6.74 5.49
N ARG A 72 -4.98 -6.52 4.21
CA ARG A 72 -4.74 -7.49 3.13
C ARG A 72 -3.25 -7.68 2.85
N PHE A 73 -2.52 -6.58 2.72
CA PHE A 73 -1.08 -6.61 2.51
C PHE A 73 -0.37 -7.38 3.64
N ASN A 74 -0.71 -7.10 4.90
CA ASN A 74 -0.12 -7.78 6.05
C ASN A 74 -0.42 -9.28 6.06
N ARG A 75 -1.59 -9.73 5.57
CA ARG A 75 -1.87 -11.16 5.42
C ARG A 75 -1.02 -11.82 4.34
N LEU A 76 -0.77 -11.14 3.22
CA LEU A 76 0.13 -11.62 2.17
C LEU A 76 1.58 -11.70 2.69
N GLN A 77 2.07 -10.63 3.31
CA GLN A 77 3.41 -10.60 3.90
C GLN A 77 3.59 -11.72 4.92
N LYS A 78 2.65 -11.86 5.86
CA LYS A 78 2.68 -12.92 6.85
C LYS A 78 2.70 -14.32 6.23
N ALA A 79 1.93 -14.55 5.16
CA ALA A 79 1.92 -15.83 4.48
C ALA A 79 3.31 -16.17 3.90
N VAL A 80 3.97 -15.20 3.26
CA VAL A 80 5.33 -15.35 2.72
C VAL A 80 6.35 -15.54 3.84
N ASP A 81 6.34 -14.71 4.87
CA ASP A 81 7.25 -14.79 6.02
C ASP A 81 7.13 -16.14 6.75
N ASP A 82 5.91 -16.63 6.94
CA ASP A 82 5.62 -17.91 7.62
C ASP A 82 5.79 -19.12 6.68
N GLY A 83 6.00 -18.91 5.38
CA GLY A 83 6.09 -19.96 4.37
C GLY A 83 4.78 -20.75 4.18
N LYS A 84 3.63 -20.13 4.44
CA LYS A 84 2.33 -20.80 4.52
C LYS A 84 1.25 -20.07 3.71
N PRO A 85 0.86 -20.59 2.53
CA PRO A 85 -0.27 -20.04 1.79
C PRO A 85 -1.60 -20.29 2.51
N TYR A 86 -2.63 -19.52 2.11
CA TYR A 86 -4.00 -19.68 2.60
C TYR A 86 -5.01 -19.70 1.42
N PRO A 87 -6.21 -20.29 1.60
CA PRO A 87 -7.13 -20.53 0.49
C PRO A 87 -7.50 -19.29 -0.34
N THR A 88 -7.65 -18.13 0.31
CA THR A 88 -8.05 -16.87 -0.34
C THR A 88 -6.87 -15.96 -0.72
N LEU A 89 -5.63 -16.47 -0.70
CA LEU A 89 -4.42 -15.68 -0.96
C LEU A 89 -4.46 -14.98 -2.31
N TYR A 90 -4.81 -15.68 -3.38
CA TYR A 90 -4.95 -15.04 -4.70
C TYR A 90 -6.03 -13.94 -4.72
N GLY A 91 -7.11 -14.13 -3.95
CA GLY A 91 -8.14 -13.10 -3.78
C GLY A 91 -7.60 -11.83 -3.12
N ASP A 92 -6.76 -11.97 -2.08
CA ASP A 92 -6.10 -10.84 -1.44
C ASP A 92 -5.06 -10.19 -2.37
N VAL A 93 -4.33 -10.96 -3.19
CA VAL A 93 -3.46 -10.41 -4.25
C VAL A 93 -4.25 -9.51 -5.20
N CYS A 94 -5.38 -9.99 -5.75
CA CYS A 94 -6.24 -9.20 -6.62
C CYS A 94 -6.73 -7.93 -5.94
N LYS A 95 -7.13 -8.00 -4.66
CA LYS A 95 -7.61 -6.84 -3.91
C LYS A 95 -6.51 -5.83 -3.58
N VAL A 96 -5.29 -6.28 -3.29
CA VAL A 96 -4.15 -5.38 -3.14
C VAL A 96 -3.82 -4.70 -4.46
N LYS A 97 -3.86 -5.42 -5.59
CA LYS A 97 -3.70 -4.84 -6.94
C LYS A 97 -4.77 -3.78 -7.25
N ASP A 98 -6.03 -4.05 -6.93
CA ASP A 98 -7.11 -3.07 -7.05
C ASP A 98 -6.83 -1.84 -6.18
N GLY A 99 -6.36 -2.05 -4.94
CA GLY A 99 -6.01 -0.98 -3.99
C GLY A 99 -4.86 -0.10 -4.48
N ILE A 100 -3.75 -0.67 -4.93
CA ILE A 100 -2.65 0.12 -5.48
C ILE A 100 -3.03 0.82 -6.80
N SER A 101 -4.01 0.30 -7.55
CA SER A 101 -4.57 0.99 -8.72
C SER A 101 -5.34 2.28 -8.32
N VAL A 102 -5.95 2.32 -7.14
CA VAL A 102 -6.53 3.55 -6.57
C VAL A 102 -5.42 4.56 -6.23
N ILE A 103 -4.30 4.09 -5.67
CA ILE A 103 -3.11 4.91 -5.38
C ILE A 103 -2.54 5.49 -6.68
N LEU A 104 -2.44 4.69 -7.75
CA LEU A 104 -2.03 5.13 -9.08
C LEU A 104 -2.91 6.28 -9.59
N ALA A 105 -4.24 6.13 -9.53
CA ALA A 105 -5.16 7.19 -9.96
C ALA A 105 -5.01 8.46 -9.12
N TYR A 106 -4.82 8.31 -7.80
CA TYR A 106 -4.55 9.43 -6.90
C TYR A 106 -3.24 10.15 -7.26
N TYR A 107 -2.13 9.43 -7.43
CA TYR A 107 -0.84 10.01 -7.79
C TYR A 107 -0.88 10.74 -9.14
N GLN A 108 -1.49 10.15 -10.15
CA GLN A 108 -1.68 10.82 -11.45
C GLN A 108 -2.48 12.13 -11.31
N SER A 109 -3.55 12.12 -10.51
CA SER A 109 -4.35 13.31 -10.21
C SER A 109 -3.55 14.38 -9.46
N GLN A 110 -2.76 14.01 -8.44
CA GLN A 110 -1.90 14.93 -7.71
C GLN A 110 -0.81 15.51 -8.61
N ILE A 111 -0.13 14.68 -9.41
CA ILE A 111 0.91 15.16 -10.35
C ILE A 111 0.31 16.17 -11.33
N LYS A 112 -0.86 15.88 -11.91
CA LYS A 112 -1.54 16.78 -12.87
C LYS A 112 -1.90 18.13 -12.25
N LYS A 113 -2.20 18.17 -10.96
CA LYS A 113 -2.59 19.37 -10.21
C LYS A 113 -1.42 20.04 -9.49
N GLU A 114 -0.18 19.61 -9.76
CA GLU A 114 1.03 20.13 -9.10
C GLU A 114 1.07 19.89 -7.58
N GLN A 115 0.56 18.74 -7.12
CA GLN A 115 0.59 18.24 -5.74
C GLN A 115 0.06 19.24 -4.69
N PRO A 116 -1.22 19.64 -4.78
CA PRO A 116 -1.80 20.61 -3.85
C PRO A 116 -1.83 20.12 -2.40
N ILE A 117 -1.97 18.81 -2.17
CA ILE A 117 -1.99 18.22 -0.82
C ILE A 117 -0.60 18.31 -0.17
N ALA A 118 0.45 17.88 -0.88
CA ALA A 118 1.82 17.98 -0.36
C ALA A 118 2.22 19.44 -0.15
N SER A 119 1.90 20.33 -1.09
CA SER A 119 2.17 21.77 -0.96
C SER A 119 1.43 22.43 0.21
N ALA A 120 0.21 22.00 0.52
CA ALA A 120 -0.51 22.45 1.70
C ALA A 120 0.17 21.97 2.98
N TYR A 121 0.50 20.68 3.05
CA TYR A 121 1.19 20.09 4.20
C TYR A 121 2.52 20.79 4.49
N LEU A 122 3.38 21.03 3.49
CA LEU A 122 4.68 21.69 3.68
C LEU A 122 4.55 23.11 4.24
N ARG A 123 3.54 23.86 3.80
CA ARG A 123 3.25 25.21 4.33
C ARG A 123 2.79 25.16 5.79
N GLU A 124 1.97 24.17 6.13
CA GLU A 124 1.45 23.98 7.48
C GLU A 124 2.54 23.47 8.44
N SER A 125 3.37 22.51 8.01
CA SER A 125 4.41 21.88 8.84
C SER A 125 5.55 22.83 9.22
N LEU A 126 5.87 23.79 8.35
CA LEU A 126 6.91 24.81 8.56
C LEU A 126 6.38 26.07 9.25
N ARG A 127 5.08 26.14 9.58
CA ARG A 127 4.50 27.31 10.24
C ARG A 127 5.11 27.48 11.64
N ARG A 128 5.81 28.58 11.86
CA ARG A 128 6.50 28.87 13.13
C ARG A 128 5.54 28.79 14.31
N GLY A 129 5.94 28.03 15.33
CA GLY A 129 5.25 27.93 16.62
C GLY A 129 4.01 27.04 16.64
N THR A 130 3.57 26.49 15.49
CA THR A 130 2.39 25.61 15.43
C THR A 130 2.60 24.38 14.55
N GLY A 131 3.53 24.42 13.59
CA GLY A 131 3.82 23.31 12.69
C GLY A 131 4.62 22.23 13.38
N GLU A 132 4.22 20.97 13.20
CA GLU A 132 4.84 19.80 13.85
C GLU A 132 6.36 19.76 13.64
N LEU A 133 6.82 20.01 12.41
CA LEU A 133 8.24 20.02 12.09
C LEU A 133 8.96 21.22 12.73
N SER A 134 8.35 22.41 12.71
CA SER A 134 8.93 23.59 13.37
C SER A 134 9.10 23.36 14.88
N THR A 135 8.15 22.67 15.52
CA THR A 135 8.22 22.29 16.93
C THR A 135 9.35 21.30 17.15
N LEU A 136 9.42 20.22 16.37
CA LEU A 136 10.47 19.22 16.46
C LEU A 136 11.88 19.82 16.30
N ILE A 137 12.10 20.66 15.28
CA ILE A 137 13.39 21.35 15.07
C ILE A 137 13.76 22.21 16.29
N SER A 138 12.77 22.87 16.91
CA SER A 138 12.98 23.70 18.10
C SER A 138 13.32 22.86 19.33
N GLU A 139 12.74 21.66 19.47
CA GLU A 139 13.02 20.72 20.56
C GLU A 139 14.40 20.09 20.42
N ILE A 140 14.78 19.69 19.21
CA ILE A 140 16.14 19.22 18.89
C ILE A 140 17.17 20.31 19.20
N SER A 141 16.94 21.54 18.74
CA SER A 141 17.86 22.67 18.97
C SER A 141 18.04 23.03 20.45
N ARG A 142 17.08 22.66 21.30
CA ARG A 142 17.11 22.88 22.76
C ARG A 142 17.66 21.66 23.53
N ASN A 143 18.22 20.67 22.84
CA ASN A 143 18.72 19.41 23.42
C ASN A 143 17.68 18.69 24.28
N LYS A 144 16.39 18.77 23.92
CA LYS A 144 15.32 18.07 24.64
C LYS A 144 15.23 16.58 24.29
N HIS A 145 15.88 16.14 23.21
CA HIS A 145 15.98 14.72 22.84
C HIS A 145 17.27 14.11 23.38
N SER A 146 17.13 13.03 24.15
CA SER A 146 18.25 12.23 24.61
C SER A 146 18.77 11.35 23.45
N THR A 147 19.74 11.85 22.70
CA THR A 147 20.60 11.11 21.73
C THR A 147 19.93 10.38 20.54
N ALA A 148 18.64 10.06 20.57
CA ALA A 148 17.90 9.40 19.50
C ALA A 148 16.51 10.02 19.32
N LEU A 149 16.07 10.08 18.06
CA LEU A 149 14.71 10.44 17.70
C LEU A 149 13.79 9.27 18.04
N ASP A 150 12.62 9.56 18.61
CA ASP A 150 11.62 8.52 18.81
C ASP A 150 10.87 8.19 17.50
N GLU A 151 9.95 7.23 17.55
CA GLU A 151 9.17 6.83 16.38
C GLU A 151 8.30 7.97 15.84
N LYS A 152 7.77 8.82 16.73
CA LYS A 152 6.93 9.95 16.34
C LYS A 152 7.75 11.00 15.61
N ASP A 153 8.92 11.34 16.14
CA ASP A 153 9.86 12.27 15.51
C ASP A 153 10.30 11.75 14.14
N SER A 154 10.63 10.46 14.07
CA SER A 154 11.02 9.79 12.82
C SER A 154 9.89 9.85 11.78
N ASN A 155 8.64 9.64 12.20
CA ASN A 155 7.47 9.75 11.33
C ASN A 155 7.24 11.18 10.83
N ILE A 156 7.43 12.21 11.68
CA ILE A 156 7.35 13.62 11.26
C ILE A 156 8.39 13.92 10.18
N LEU A 157 9.63 13.48 10.38
CA LEU A 157 10.72 13.69 9.41
C LEU A 157 10.50 12.92 8.11
N ALA A 158 10.04 11.67 8.20
CA ALA A 158 9.71 10.86 7.03
C ALA A 158 8.59 11.51 6.22
N LYS A 159 7.51 11.94 6.88
CA LYS A 159 6.38 12.63 6.23
C LYS A 159 6.83 13.92 5.56
N TYR A 160 7.66 14.73 6.22
CA TYR A 160 8.21 15.94 5.63
C TYR A 160 9.08 15.66 4.41
N THR A 161 10.00 14.71 4.52
CA THR A 161 10.91 14.34 3.44
C THR A 161 10.14 13.83 2.24
N ILE A 162 9.16 12.95 2.46
CA ILE A 162 8.32 12.39 1.40
C ILE A 162 7.46 13.46 0.75
N ASN A 163 6.85 14.38 1.52
CA ASN A 163 6.05 15.46 0.93
C ASN A 163 6.91 16.48 0.18
N SER A 164 8.13 16.74 0.63
CA SER A 164 9.10 17.60 -0.09
C SER A 164 9.54 16.98 -1.42
N CYS A 165 9.60 15.64 -1.48
CA CYS A 165 9.94 14.85 -2.64
C CYS A 165 8.72 14.25 -3.37
N ALA A 166 7.51 14.76 -3.13
CA ALA A 166 6.27 14.13 -3.59
C ALA A 166 6.26 13.89 -5.11
N LYS A 167 6.75 14.86 -5.90
CA LYS A 167 6.77 14.74 -7.37
C LYS A 167 7.59 13.56 -7.88
N SER A 168 8.80 13.37 -7.35
CA SER A 168 9.67 12.27 -7.80
C SER A 168 9.13 10.94 -7.30
N ILE A 169 8.79 10.87 -6.01
CA ILE A 169 8.21 9.67 -5.39
C ILE A 169 6.97 9.18 -6.14
N MET A 170 6.01 10.07 -6.40
CA MET A 170 4.78 9.69 -7.10
C MET A 170 5.08 9.20 -8.53
N LYS A 171 6.08 9.76 -9.22
CA LYS A 171 6.44 9.32 -10.58
C LYS A 171 7.08 7.94 -10.57
N ASP A 172 8.00 7.70 -9.64
CA ASP A 172 8.68 6.42 -9.50
C ASP A 172 7.65 5.33 -9.12
N ASP A 173 6.79 5.61 -8.13
CA ASP A 173 5.72 4.71 -7.72
C ASP A 173 4.73 4.43 -8.85
N VAL A 174 4.38 5.41 -9.69
CA VAL A 174 3.47 5.20 -10.84
C VAL A 174 4.01 4.11 -11.77
N ALA A 175 5.31 4.10 -12.04
CA ALA A 175 5.94 3.09 -12.89
C ALA A 175 5.92 1.70 -12.23
N THR A 176 6.25 1.64 -10.95
CA THR A 176 6.25 0.39 -10.17
C THR A 176 4.83 -0.18 -10.02
N ILE A 177 3.84 0.65 -9.70
CA ILE A 177 2.44 0.21 -9.60
C ILE A 177 1.96 -0.35 -10.94
N ALA A 178 2.25 0.33 -12.05
CA ALA A 178 1.84 -0.12 -13.37
C ALA A 178 2.41 -1.51 -13.71
N SER A 179 3.67 -1.79 -13.34
CA SER A 179 4.29 -3.10 -13.57
C SER A 179 3.61 -4.19 -12.72
N ILE A 180 3.35 -3.93 -11.44
CA ILE A 180 2.73 -4.89 -10.51
C ILE A 180 1.27 -5.18 -10.89
N VAL A 181 0.49 -4.15 -11.24
CA VAL A 181 -0.93 -4.31 -11.61
C VAL A 181 -1.09 -5.18 -12.87
N GLN A 182 -0.15 -5.11 -13.81
CA GLN A 182 -0.17 -5.91 -15.03
C GLN A 182 0.29 -7.37 -14.83
N LYS A 183 0.99 -7.69 -13.74
CA LYS A 183 1.43 -9.06 -13.46
C LYS A 183 0.23 -9.97 -13.16
N PRO A 184 0.16 -11.18 -13.76
CA PRO A 184 -0.97 -12.08 -13.55
C PRO A 184 -0.97 -12.72 -12.15
N PHE A 185 0.19 -12.88 -11.50
CA PHE A 185 0.36 -13.68 -10.28
C PHE A 185 -0.21 -15.10 -10.41
N LEU A 186 -0.07 -15.67 -11.61
CA LEU A 186 -0.44 -17.02 -11.98
C LEU A 186 0.66 -17.57 -12.89
N ALA A 187 0.86 -18.89 -12.82
CA ALA A 187 1.84 -19.54 -13.69
C ALA A 187 1.34 -19.57 -15.14
N ASP A 188 2.27 -19.64 -16.09
CA ASP A 188 1.95 -19.78 -17.50
C ASP A 188 1.70 -21.26 -17.83
N HIS A 189 0.46 -21.59 -18.19
CA HIS A 189 0.02 -22.96 -18.49
C HIS A 189 -0.28 -23.17 -19.98
N ARG A 190 0.18 -22.28 -20.87
CA ARG A 190 -0.11 -22.35 -22.31
C ARG A 190 0.32 -23.68 -22.96
N ASP A 191 1.34 -24.33 -22.42
CA ASP A 191 1.87 -25.60 -22.92
C ASP A 191 1.24 -26.85 -22.26
N ASP A 192 0.33 -26.68 -21.30
CA ASP A 192 -0.42 -27.80 -20.70
C ASP A 192 -1.87 -27.82 -21.24
N PRO A 193 -2.14 -28.62 -22.30
CA PRO A 193 -3.47 -28.71 -22.91
C PRO A 193 -4.53 -29.34 -22.01
N LYS A 194 -4.13 -29.92 -20.87
CA LYS A 194 -5.05 -30.51 -19.88
C LYS A 194 -5.25 -29.60 -18.68
N PHE A 195 -4.61 -28.45 -18.61
CA PHE A 195 -4.69 -27.56 -17.46
C PHE A 195 -6.11 -27.01 -17.24
N SER A 196 -6.50 -26.90 -15.97
CA SER A 196 -7.73 -26.22 -15.55
C SER A 196 -7.65 -25.89 -14.06
N TYR A 197 -7.99 -24.64 -13.70
CA TYR A 197 -8.12 -24.20 -12.30
C TYR A 197 -9.33 -24.81 -11.56
N LEU A 198 -10.19 -25.57 -12.26
CA LEU A 198 -11.43 -26.14 -11.72
C LEU A 198 -11.35 -27.66 -11.47
N LYS A 199 -10.19 -28.28 -11.69
CA LYS A 199 -9.99 -29.72 -11.50
C LYS A 199 -9.67 -30.10 -10.05
#